data_AF-A0A2E7D0W6-F1
#
_entry.id   AF-A0A2E7D0W6-F1
#
_cell.length_a   1.000
_cell.length_b   1.000
_cell.length_c   1.000
_cell.angle_alpha   90.00
_cell.angle_beta   90.00
_cell.angle_gamma   90.00
#
_symmetry.space_group_name_H-M   'P 1'
#
loop_
_entity.id
_entity.type
_entity.pdbx_description
1 polymer ?
#
loop_
_entity_poly.entity_id
_entity_poly.type
_entity_poly.pdbx_seq_one_letter_code
_entity_poly.pdbx_strand_id
1 'polypeptide(L)'
;MSDSPDAPSTEPTESDEVTSDAAPNEDGCLPSSRSIWSGRLLVGWALLLCLVFTIVPLSHFSALKGFQIEWGLWMGISELLGSALILLLLRFPAVAMRKHAAIVHLLVPLIAVLNWLHLLELVFIRGLQLLLRAAILGGWSFVAIGVPLILAWLVRREKPDEDRRRKPLRWVKPWVSVTLCLVLLEPFMGFVERQGQQLALPQSCPPSADHFHVVALGASTMLGHPYQPRYGIPKVLEFQLRAGYEPSPVVENLAVGGINFKMAVSELKGATHRPDLIVLYSGHNEFYHDMHELTRNARSITPPLDSWLWYSPSFRVVDRFLAQRSAIREFHLSEARLVDRHICRGTDYPRRLALFRSQMTQFVDYCQRHQIPLLVFVPASAESNFDPNRSVPLRERSAKELAALRVGYLSARKLEASKKWRDAIDAYRIMLTREPRFAEFHYRLGHCLMELGEYQKARQHFALAKDYDGHPIRMMSDYQQVVRDVTAEKDVPLIEAEDVLRPHTPHGILDESMFHDNVHPTLTGFHLLGREAFDVVEQQGWLDKKCQRRSNPLLPVTLEESIIQAMIDNEFKARCLEITANGLRYMTRWRFEEEQRMRQAEEFDQQANQLRRAGNASQAVE
;
A
#
# COMPACT_ATOMS: atom_id res chain seq x y z
N MET A 1 -60.39 9.19 -64.97
CA MET A 1 -61.74 9.76 -65.07
C MET A 1 -61.96 10.48 -63.75
N SER A 2 -61.59 11.77 -63.66
CA SER A 2 -62.41 12.91 -64.12
C SER A 2 -63.60 13.07 -63.16
N ASP A 3 -63.93 14.20 -62.53
CA ASP A 3 -63.56 15.60 -62.69
C ASP A 3 -63.88 16.32 -61.36
N SER A 4 -63.33 17.52 -61.18
CA SER A 4 -63.95 18.56 -60.33
C SER A 4 -65.23 19.08 -61.00
N PRO A 5 -66.14 19.78 -60.29
CA PRO A 5 -66.13 21.23 -60.49
C PRO A 5 -66.62 22.12 -59.33
N ASP A 6 -66.09 23.34 -59.36
CA ASP A 6 -66.71 24.66 -59.24
C ASP A 6 -67.44 25.16 -57.97
N ALA A 7 -66.99 26.36 -57.58
CA ALA A 7 -67.61 27.35 -56.69
C ALA A 7 -68.80 28.06 -57.37
N PRO A 8 -69.54 28.96 -56.69
CA PRO A 8 -69.11 30.38 -56.71
C PRO A 8 -69.52 31.28 -55.50
N SER A 9 -68.78 32.39 -55.37
CA SER A 9 -69.14 33.80 -55.04
C SER A 9 -70.19 34.14 -53.98
N THR A 10 -69.89 35.06 -53.04
CA THR A 10 -70.20 36.52 -53.12
C THR A 10 -69.94 37.22 -51.78
N GLU A 11 -69.18 38.31 -51.81
CA GLU A 11 -69.07 39.39 -50.81
C GLU A 11 -70.32 40.32 -50.92
N PRO A 12 -70.67 41.18 -49.91
CA PRO A 12 -69.96 42.47 -49.74
C PRO A 12 -70.04 43.20 -48.36
N THR A 13 -69.10 44.14 -48.14
CA THR A 13 -69.24 45.56 -47.60
C THR A 13 -69.84 45.81 -46.20
N GLU A 14 -69.53 46.83 -45.39
CA GLU A 14 -68.63 48.01 -45.36
C GLU A 14 -68.79 48.70 -43.98
N SER A 15 -67.99 49.75 -43.73
CA SER A 15 -68.13 50.88 -42.76
C SER A 15 -67.61 50.66 -41.31
N ASP A 16 -66.48 51.26 -40.92
CA ASP A 16 -66.23 52.67 -40.46
C ASP A 16 -66.77 52.90 -39.03
N GLU A 17 -66.17 53.62 -38.08
CA GLU A 17 -64.90 54.33 -37.87
C GLU A 17 -64.86 54.71 -36.35
N VAL A 18 -63.66 54.89 -35.78
CA VAL A 18 -63.30 55.97 -34.80
C VAL A 18 -63.63 55.86 -33.27
N THR A 19 -62.53 55.59 -32.53
CA THR A 19 -62.00 56.18 -31.26
C THR A 19 -62.76 56.13 -29.91
N SER A 20 -62.09 55.66 -28.84
CA SER A 20 -61.37 56.52 -27.85
C SER A 20 -60.85 55.72 -26.64
N ASP A 21 -59.87 56.33 -25.97
CA ASP A 21 -58.93 55.85 -24.95
C ASP A 21 -59.49 55.21 -23.65
N ALA A 22 -58.69 54.29 -23.08
CA ALA A 22 -58.16 54.28 -21.70
C ALA A 22 -57.99 52.84 -21.13
N ALA A 23 -56.77 52.50 -20.70
CA ALA A 23 -56.40 51.26 -19.97
C ALA A 23 -56.47 51.48 -18.44
N PRO A 24 -56.15 50.51 -17.51
CA PRO A 24 -55.78 49.09 -17.67
C PRO A 24 -56.36 48.09 -16.60
N ASN A 25 -56.19 46.79 -16.89
CA ASN A 25 -55.88 45.62 -16.01
C ASN A 25 -56.80 45.02 -14.91
N GLU A 26 -56.59 43.70 -14.77
CA GLU A 26 -57.00 42.69 -13.74
C GLU A 26 -58.38 42.03 -13.99
N ASP A 27 -58.58 40.70 -14.06
CA ASP A 27 -57.78 39.51 -13.68
C ASP A 27 -58.43 38.23 -14.28
N GLY A 28 -57.66 37.14 -14.50
CA GLY A 28 -58.23 35.76 -14.56
C GLY A 28 -57.52 34.66 -15.38
N CYS A 29 -56.71 33.81 -14.70
CA CYS A 29 -56.48 32.34 -14.87
C CYS A 29 -55.96 31.76 -16.22
N LEU A 30 -54.96 30.86 -16.37
CA LEU A 30 -54.24 29.84 -15.55
C LEU A 30 -52.91 29.42 -16.27
N PRO A 31 -51.96 28.71 -15.61
CA PRO A 31 -50.56 28.53 -16.06
C PRO A 31 -50.26 27.21 -16.80
N SER A 32 -49.36 27.23 -17.81
CA SER A 32 -48.82 26.03 -18.47
C SER A 32 -47.40 25.68 -18.00
N SER A 33 -47.34 24.79 -17.01
CA SER A 33 -46.12 24.25 -16.37
C SER A 33 -45.46 23.10 -17.16
N ARG A 34 -45.12 23.28 -18.45
CA ARG A 34 -44.50 22.21 -19.25
C ARG A 34 -43.08 22.45 -19.79
N SER A 35 -42.42 23.58 -19.55
CA SER A 35 -41.08 23.83 -20.12
C SER A 35 -39.88 23.68 -19.16
N ILE A 36 -40.09 23.43 -17.86
CA ILE A 36 -39.00 23.42 -16.86
C ILE A 36 -38.37 22.01 -16.68
N TRP A 37 -39.06 20.95 -17.11
CA TRP A 37 -38.61 19.57 -16.90
C TRP A 37 -37.69 19.03 -18.01
N SER A 38 -37.67 19.62 -19.22
CA SER A 38 -36.82 19.12 -20.31
C SER A 38 -35.35 19.53 -20.15
N GLY A 39 -35.07 20.78 -19.75
CA GLY A 39 -33.69 21.29 -19.65
C GLY A 39 -32.86 20.68 -18.51
N ARG A 40 -33.46 20.44 -17.34
CA ARG A 40 -32.74 19.84 -16.19
C ARG A 40 -32.45 18.35 -16.38
N LEU A 41 -33.36 17.63 -17.03
CA LEU A 41 -33.14 16.23 -17.42
C LEU A 41 -32.07 16.11 -18.50
N LEU A 42 -32.07 16.98 -19.52
CA LEU A 42 -31.04 17.01 -20.56
C LEU A 42 -29.65 17.31 -20.01
N VAL A 43 -29.53 18.29 -19.09
CA VAL A 43 -28.25 18.57 -18.39
C VAL A 43 -27.85 17.39 -17.50
N GLY A 44 -28.80 16.75 -16.82
CA GLY A 44 -28.56 15.53 -16.04
C GLY A 44 -28.05 14.36 -16.89
N TRP A 45 -28.64 14.14 -18.07
CA TRP A 45 -28.23 13.10 -19.02
C TRP A 45 -26.89 13.40 -19.69
N ALA A 46 -26.61 14.65 -20.04
CA ALA A 46 -25.32 15.06 -20.58
C ALA A 46 -24.18 14.92 -19.55
N LEU A 47 -24.43 15.29 -18.29
CA LEU A 47 -23.49 15.06 -17.19
C LEU A 47 -23.30 13.56 -16.92
N LEU A 48 -24.36 12.75 -16.98
CA LEU A 48 -24.28 11.30 -16.83
C LEU A 48 -23.50 10.64 -17.98
N LEU A 49 -23.70 11.08 -19.23
CA LEU A 49 -22.96 10.60 -20.40
C LEU A 49 -21.48 10.99 -20.33
N CYS A 50 -21.15 12.22 -19.93
CA CYS A 50 -19.78 12.63 -19.64
C CYS A 50 -19.16 11.80 -18.50
N LEU A 51 -19.94 11.49 -17.46
CA LEU A 51 -19.51 10.64 -16.34
C LEU A 51 -19.25 9.19 -16.80
N VAL A 52 -20.12 8.63 -17.65
CA VAL A 52 -19.99 7.27 -18.18
C VAL A 52 -18.77 7.15 -19.11
N PHE A 53 -18.51 8.14 -19.97
CA PHE A 53 -17.33 8.15 -20.84
C PHE A 53 -16.02 8.47 -20.11
N THR A 54 -16.07 9.11 -18.92
CA THR A 54 -14.89 9.32 -18.06
C THR A 54 -14.60 8.17 -17.10
N ILE A 55 -15.59 7.33 -16.79
CA ILE A 55 -15.44 6.16 -15.89
C ILE A 55 -14.92 4.92 -16.63
N VAL A 56 -15.19 4.75 -17.93
CA VAL A 56 -14.66 3.61 -18.71
C VAL A 56 -13.26 3.97 -19.22
N PRO A 57 -12.19 3.36 -18.68
CA PRO A 57 -10.85 3.64 -19.17
C PRO A 57 -10.68 3.00 -20.55
N LEU A 58 -10.61 3.81 -21.61
CA LEU A 58 -10.15 3.37 -22.93
C LEU A 58 -8.73 2.75 -22.90
N SER A 59 -8.03 2.81 -21.76
CA SER A 59 -6.75 2.15 -21.50
C SER A 59 -6.80 0.61 -21.61
N HIS A 60 -7.99 0.01 -21.66
CA HIS A 60 -8.16 -1.42 -21.98
C HIS A 60 -7.95 -1.73 -23.47
N PHE A 61 -7.89 -0.72 -24.35
CA PHE A 61 -7.65 -0.87 -25.78
C PHE A 61 -6.28 -0.29 -26.14
N SER A 62 -5.26 -1.16 -26.17
CA SER A 62 -3.85 -0.81 -26.41
C SER A 62 -3.62 -0.03 -27.71
N ALA A 63 -4.45 -0.25 -28.74
CA ALA A 63 -4.36 0.42 -30.04
C ALA A 63 -4.72 1.91 -30.04
N LEU A 64 -5.39 2.41 -28.99
CA LEU A 64 -5.92 3.78 -28.96
C LEU A 64 -5.13 4.74 -28.03
N LYS A 65 -4.06 4.26 -27.38
CA LYS A 65 -3.26 5.06 -26.42
C LYS A 65 -2.69 6.35 -27.01
N GLY A 66 -2.22 6.32 -28.27
CA GLY A 66 -1.71 7.52 -28.96
C GLY A 66 -2.81 8.51 -29.36
N PHE A 67 -4.01 8.02 -29.61
CA PHE A 67 -5.16 8.83 -30.06
C PHE A 67 -5.82 9.61 -28.91
N GLN A 68 -5.75 9.13 -27.66
CA GLN A 68 -6.37 9.80 -26.50
C GLN A 68 -5.76 11.17 -26.16
N ILE A 69 -4.47 11.34 -26.43
CA ILE A 69 -3.69 12.53 -26.05
C ILE A 69 -4.15 13.75 -26.87
N GLU A 70 -4.27 13.60 -28.19
CA GLU A 70 -4.71 14.72 -29.03
C GLU A 70 -6.22 14.97 -28.90
N TRP A 71 -7.03 13.92 -28.77
CA TRP A 71 -8.49 14.03 -28.70
C TRP A 71 -9.03 14.74 -27.45
N GLY A 72 -8.44 14.53 -26.27
CA GLY A 72 -8.89 15.20 -25.05
C GLY A 72 -8.69 16.72 -25.09
N LEU A 73 -7.58 17.16 -25.70
CA LEU A 73 -7.25 18.56 -25.92
C LEU A 73 -8.18 19.20 -26.97
N TRP A 74 -8.41 18.52 -28.09
CA TRP A 74 -9.32 18.99 -29.13
C TRP A 74 -10.79 19.00 -28.70
N MET A 75 -11.26 18.03 -27.91
CA MET A 75 -12.61 18.06 -27.31
C MET A 75 -12.78 19.23 -26.35
N GLY A 76 -11.80 19.49 -25.48
CA GLY A 76 -11.82 20.63 -24.56
C GLY A 76 -11.83 21.97 -25.30
N ILE A 77 -11.02 22.11 -26.36
CA ILE A 77 -11.00 23.30 -27.23
C ILE A 77 -12.33 23.44 -28.00
N SER A 78 -12.86 22.35 -28.53
CA SER A 78 -14.10 22.34 -29.32
C SER A 78 -15.33 22.69 -28.48
N GLU A 79 -15.41 22.21 -27.23
CA GLU A 79 -16.47 22.63 -26.30
C GLU A 79 -16.33 24.09 -25.88
N LEU A 80 -15.11 24.59 -25.65
CA LEU A 80 -14.87 26.01 -25.35
C LEU A 80 -15.33 26.91 -26.50
N LEU A 81 -14.98 26.56 -27.74
CA LEU A 81 -15.37 27.31 -28.93
C LEU A 81 -16.87 27.18 -29.25
N GLY A 82 -17.42 25.97 -29.15
CA GLY A 82 -18.85 25.71 -29.35
C GLY A 82 -19.73 26.42 -28.30
N SER A 83 -19.26 26.49 -27.05
CA SER A 83 -19.96 27.20 -25.97
C SER A 83 -19.89 28.72 -26.14
N ALA A 84 -18.75 29.27 -26.58
CA ALA A 84 -18.62 30.69 -26.92
C ALA A 84 -19.58 31.08 -28.06
N LEU A 85 -19.73 30.20 -29.06
CA LEU A 85 -20.67 30.38 -30.17
C LEU A 85 -22.14 30.33 -29.70
N ILE A 86 -22.50 29.40 -28.82
CA ILE A 86 -23.85 29.28 -28.26
C ILE A 86 -24.23 30.51 -27.40
N LEU A 87 -23.28 31.04 -26.61
CA LEU A 87 -23.50 32.27 -25.83
C LEU A 87 -23.61 33.53 -26.71
N LEU A 88 -22.92 33.56 -27.86
CA LEU A 88 -23.04 34.61 -28.88
C LEU A 88 -24.39 34.54 -29.62
N LEU A 89 -24.88 33.33 -29.91
CA LEU A 89 -26.10 33.09 -30.68
C LEU A 89 -27.38 33.19 -29.83
N LEU A 90 -27.34 32.78 -28.57
CA LEU A 90 -28.51 32.76 -27.69
C LEU A 90 -28.53 33.98 -26.75
N ARG A 91 -29.11 35.10 -27.21
CA ARG A 91 -29.31 36.33 -26.41
C ARG A 91 -30.28 36.14 -25.21
N PHE A 92 -29.97 35.32 -24.20
CA PHE A 92 -30.86 35.06 -23.05
C PHE A 92 -30.58 35.95 -21.80
N PRO A 93 -31.62 36.41 -21.05
CA PRO A 93 -31.48 37.43 -20.00
C PRO A 93 -31.55 36.93 -18.53
N ALA A 94 -31.43 35.63 -18.23
CA ALA A 94 -31.55 35.14 -16.84
C ALA A 94 -30.19 34.98 -16.14
N VAL A 95 -29.87 35.88 -15.19
CA VAL A 95 -28.62 35.93 -14.41
C VAL A 95 -28.32 34.60 -13.69
N ALA A 96 -29.34 33.86 -13.23
CA ALA A 96 -29.16 32.57 -12.56
C ALA A 96 -28.64 31.47 -13.51
N MET A 97 -29.09 31.46 -14.77
CA MET A 97 -28.62 30.51 -15.79
C MET A 97 -27.18 30.82 -16.21
N ARG A 98 -26.79 32.10 -16.28
CA ARG A 98 -25.40 32.51 -16.57
C ARG A 98 -24.42 32.03 -15.50
N LYS A 99 -24.81 32.04 -14.22
CA LYS A 99 -23.96 31.53 -13.13
C LYS A 99 -23.77 30.02 -13.21
N HIS A 100 -24.83 29.25 -13.47
CA HIS A 100 -24.73 27.79 -13.60
C HIS A 100 -23.96 27.39 -14.86
N ALA A 101 -24.22 28.06 -15.98
CA ALA A 101 -23.45 27.87 -17.22
C ALA A 101 -21.97 28.21 -16.99
N ALA A 102 -21.64 29.37 -16.41
CA ALA A 102 -20.25 29.74 -16.11
C ALA A 102 -19.53 28.74 -15.19
N ILE A 103 -20.23 28.18 -14.19
CA ILE A 103 -19.69 27.14 -13.31
C ILE A 103 -19.41 25.86 -14.11
N VAL A 104 -20.33 25.42 -14.97
CA VAL A 104 -20.13 24.25 -15.84
C VAL A 104 -18.97 24.50 -16.82
N HIS A 105 -18.89 25.69 -17.40
CA HIS A 105 -17.83 26.09 -18.33
C HIS A 105 -16.43 26.20 -17.69
N LEU A 106 -16.34 26.40 -16.37
CA LEU A 106 -15.08 26.35 -15.64
C LEU A 106 -14.74 24.93 -15.15
N LEU A 107 -15.77 24.16 -14.77
CA LEU A 107 -15.59 22.81 -14.23
C LEU A 107 -15.18 21.80 -15.30
N VAL A 108 -15.75 21.85 -16.50
CA VAL A 108 -15.47 20.84 -17.54
C VAL A 108 -14.02 20.91 -18.04
N PRO A 109 -13.44 22.08 -18.38
CA PRO A 109 -12.02 22.19 -18.71
C PRO A 109 -11.11 21.83 -17.55
N LEU A 110 -11.49 22.19 -16.31
CA LEU A 110 -10.74 21.80 -15.12
C LEU A 110 -10.73 20.27 -14.94
N ILE A 111 -11.88 19.62 -15.10
CA ILE A 111 -12.00 18.15 -15.03
C ILE A 111 -11.17 17.49 -16.14
N ALA A 112 -11.19 18.04 -17.35
CA ALA A 112 -10.39 17.55 -18.48
C ALA A 112 -8.87 17.70 -18.20
N VAL A 113 -8.41 18.85 -17.70
CA VAL A 113 -7.01 19.09 -17.31
C VAL A 113 -6.59 18.21 -16.13
N LEU A 114 -7.46 18.03 -15.13
CA LEU A 114 -7.20 17.13 -14.01
C LEU A 114 -7.15 15.67 -14.48
N ASN A 115 -7.97 15.26 -15.43
CA ASN A 115 -7.92 13.92 -16.01
C ASN A 115 -6.64 13.72 -16.83
N TRP A 116 -6.28 14.72 -17.64
CA TRP A 116 -5.04 14.77 -18.43
C TRP A 116 -3.78 14.59 -17.58
N LEU A 117 -3.69 15.34 -16.49
CA LEU A 117 -2.58 15.28 -15.55
C LEU A 117 -2.65 14.05 -14.64
N HIS A 118 -3.63 13.16 -14.82
CA HIS A 118 -3.84 12.01 -13.96
C HIS A 118 -4.08 12.42 -12.48
N LEU A 119 -4.71 13.58 -12.26
CA LEU A 119 -5.00 14.18 -10.95
C LEU A 119 -6.49 14.14 -10.57
N LEU A 120 -7.41 13.83 -11.48
CA LEU A 120 -8.87 13.87 -11.23
C LEU A 120 -9.28 12.98 -10.05
N GLU A 121 -8.76 11.75 -10.02
CA GLU A 121 -8.99 10.81 -8.92
C GLU A 121 -8.42 11.36 -7.60
N LEU A 122 -7.25 12.01 -7.65
CA LEU A 122 -6.64 12.61 -6.46
C LEU A 122 -7.50 13.76 -5.92
N VAL A 123 -7.96 14.67 -6.79
CA VAL A 123 -8.86 15.78 -6.40
C VAL A 123 -10.17 15.25 -5.83
N PHE A 124 -10.74 14.22 -6.44
CA PHE A 124 -11.95 13.57 -5.95
C PHE A 124 -11.75 12.95 -4.56
N ILE A 125 -10.66 12.20 -4.36
CA ILE A 125 -10.30 11.61 -3.07
C ILE A 125 -10.11 12.71 -2.01
N ARG A 126 -9.42 13.80 -2.35
CA ARG A 126 -9.22 14.96 -1.45
C ARG A 126 -10.55 15.64 -1.09
N GLY A 127 -11.47 15.75 -2.05
CA GLY A 127 -12.82 16.24 -1.81
C GLY A 127 -13.60 15.36 -0.84
N LEU A 128 -13.58 14.04 -1.04
CA LEU A 128 -14.19 13.07 -0.11
C LEU A 128 -13.57 13.13 1.29
N GLN A 129 -12.25 13.30 1.38
CA GLN A 129 -11.54 13.48 2.65
C GLN A 129 -12.02 14.74 3.41
N LEU A 130 -12.23 15.87 2.72
CA LEU A 130 -12.78 17.09 3.31
C LEU A 130 -14.23 16.91 3.76
N LEU A 131 -15.06 16.29 2.93
CA LEU A 131 -16.46 16.02 3.25
C LEU A 131 -16.60 15.11 4.48
N LEU A 132 -15.75 14.09 4.60
CA LEU A 132 -15.71 13.22 5.77
C LEU A 132 -15.43 14.00 7.06
N ARG A 133 -14.42 14.89 7.04
CA ARG A 133 -14.06 15.76 8.18
C ARG A 133 -15.22 16.69 8.57
N ALA A 134 -15.82 17.34 7.57
CA ALA A 134 -16.95 18.22 7.77
C ALA A 134 -18.17 17.49 8.34
N ALA A 135 -18.45 16.26 7.87
CA ALA A 135 -19.54 15.45 8.38
C ALA A 135 -19.37 15.11 9.86
N ILE A 136 -18.19 14.59 10.24
CA ILE A 136 -17.92 14.17 11.63
C ILE A 136 -17.95 15.38 12.58
N LEU A 137 -17.32 16.50 12.22
CA LEU A 137 -17.42 17.73 13.00
C LEU A 137 -18.85 18.26 13.09
N GLY A 138 -19.60 18.16 11.99
CA GLY A 138 -21.02 18.50 11.96
C GLY A 138 -21.82 17.68 12.98
N GLY A 139 -21.58 16.37 13.05
CA GLY A 139 -22.20 15.48 14.03
C GLY A 139 -21.79 15.79 15.46
N TRP A 140 -20.49 15.92 15.73
CA TRP A 140 -19.97 16.20 17.07
C TRP A 140 -20.44 17.57 17.59
N SER A 141 -20.44 18.60 16.74
CA SER A 141 -20.95 19.93 17.10
C SER A 141 -22.45 19.91 17.38
N PHE A 142 -23.24 19.07 16.70
CA PHE A 142 -24.65 18.90 17.05
C PHE A 142 -24.83 18.28 18.43
N VAL A 143 -24.05 17.25 18.79
CA VAL A 143 -24.11 16.66 20.14
C VAL A 143 -23.69 17.68 21.19
N ALA A 144 -22.59 18.40 20.97
CA ALA A 144 -22.03 19.34 21.93
C ALA A 144 -22.81 20.65 22.07
N ILE A 145 -23.44 21.14 20.99
CA ILE A 145 -24.08 22.47 20.93
C ILE A 145 -25.57 22.33 20.59
N GLY A 146 -25.89 21.55 19.57
CA GLY A 146 -27.26 21.36 19.07
C GLY A 146 -28.20 20.76 20.11
N VAL A 147 -27.79 19.69 20.81
CA VAL A 147 -28.60 19.06 21.87
C VAL A 147 -28.87 20.02 23.03
N PRO A 148 -27.87 20.71 23.63
CA PRO A 148 -28.14 21.74 24.64
C PRO A 148 -29.06 22.85 24.16
N LEU A 149 -28.93 23.33 22.92
CA LEU A 149 -29.80 24.35 22.35
C LEU A 149 -31.26 23.86 22.19
N ILE A 150 -31.46 22.61 21.77
CA ILE A 150 -32.78 22.00 21.65
C ILE A 150 -33.39 21.80 23.04
N LEU A 151 -32.63 21.30 24.01
CA LEU A 151 -33.10 21.13 25.38
C LEU A 151 -33.47 22.48 26.02
N ALA A 152 -32.62 23.51 25.87
CA ALA A 152 -32.93 24.87 26.33
C ALA A 152 -34.15 25.47 25.62
N TRP A 153 -34.35 25.15 24.33
CA TRP A 153 -35.55 25.55 23.59
C TRP A 153 -36.81 24.83 24.11
N LEU A 154 -36.73 23.52 24.39
CA LEU A 154 -37.83 22.73 24.96
C LEU A 154 -38.22 23.22 26.36
N VAL A 155 -37.24 23.48 27.23
CA VAL A 155 -37.47 24.04 28.57
C VAL A 155 -38.11 25.43 28.50
N ARG A 156 -37.70 26.27 27.54
CA ARG A 156 -38.34 27.58 27.32
C ARG A 156 -39.75 27.49 26.73
N ARG A 157 -40.12 26.35 26.15
CA ARG A 157 -41.43 26.12 25.50
C ARG A 157 -42.54 25.81 26.51
N GLU A 158 -42.20 25.49 27.76
CA GLU A 158 -43.17 25.30 28.86
C GLU A 158 -43.78 26.62 29.37
N LYS A 159 -43.35 27.79 28.86
CA LYS A 159 -44.07 29.05 29.11
C LYS A 159 -45.22 29.22 28.11
N PRO A 160 -46.48 29.25 28.58
CA PRO A 160 -47.65 29.35 27.71
C PRO A 160 -47.79 30.80 27.24
N ASP A 161 -47.26 31.10 26.06
CA ASP A 161 -47.59 32.33 25.36
C ASP A 161 -47.88 31.96 23.90
N GLU A 162 -49.17 32.00 23.53
CA GLU A 162 -49.72 31.37 22.32
C GLU A 162 -49.28 32.00 21.00
N ASP A 163 -48.59 33.15 21.02
CA ASP A 163 -48.42 33.99 19.84
C ASP A 163 -47.04 33.94 19.15
N ARG A 164 -46.19 32.97 19.51
CA ARG A 164 -44.94 32.70 18.77
C ARG A 164 -44.85 31.25 18.31
N ARG A 165 -45.76 30.84 17.42
CA ARG A 165 -45.56 29.68 16.52
C ARG A 165 -44.48 30.01 15.47
N ARG A 166 -43.23 30.20 15.91
CA ARG A 166 -42.08 30.37 15.00
C ARG A 166 -41.77 29.03 14.32
N LYS A 167 -41.65 29.09 12.98
CA LYS A 167 -41.35 27.96 12.07
C LYS A 167 -40.25 27.05 12.64
N PRO A 168 -40.35 25.71 12.50
CA PRO A 168 -39.37 24.79 13.06
C PRO A 168 -37.97 25.14 12.55
N LEU A 169 -36.93 24.92 13.37
CA LEU A 169 -35.53 25.14 12.99
C LEU A 169 -35.19 24.34 11.71
N ARG A 170 -35.44 24.90 10.53
CA ARG A 170 -35.23 24.24 9.23
C ARG A 170 -33.75 23.89 9.03
N TRP A 171 -32.86 24.70 9.62
CA TRP A 171 -31.41 24.50 9.63
C TRP A 171 -30.96 23.35 10.54
N VAL A 172 -31.78 22.93 11.52
CA VAL A 172 -31.46 21.82 12.42
C VAL A 172 -31.72 20.47 11.75
N LYS A 173 -32.62 20.38 10.76
CA LYS A 173 -32.91 19.12 10.06
C LYS A 173 -31.67 18.45 9.45
N PRO A 174 -30.87 19.11 8.59
CA PRO A 174 -29.65 18.50 8.07
C PRO A 174 -28.63 18.19 9.19
N TRP A 175 -28.59 19.00 10.26
CA TRP A 175 -27.70 18.80 11.40
C TRP A 175 -28.06 17.53 12.20
N VAL A 176 -29.35 17.32 12.46
CA VAL A 176 -29.90 16.10 13.09
C VAL A 176 -29.70 14.89 12.20
N SER A 177 -29.98 15.00 10.90
CA SER A 177 -29.85 13.88 9.96
C SER A 177 -28.40 13.38 9.85
N VAL A 178 -27.43 14.29 9.72
CA VAL A 178 -25.99 13.92 9.70
C VAL A 178 -25.58 13.27 11.02
N THR A 179 -26.05 13.79 12.15
CA THR A 179 -25.71 13.24 13.46
C THR A 179 -26.33 11.86 13.68
N LEU A 180 -27.59 11.66 13.30
CA LEU A 180 -28.26 10.36 13.43
C LEU A 180 -27.55 9.30 12.57
N CYS A 181 -27.16 9.65 11.35
CA CYS A 181 -26.35 8.79 10.51
C CYS A 181 -25.01 8.44 11.18
N LEU A 182 -24.31 9.42 11.75
CA LEU A 182 -23.03 9.16 12.44
C LEU A 182 -23.19 8.30 13.70
N VAL A 183 -24.19 8.56 14.55
CA VAL A 183 -24.44 7.77 15.76
C VAL A 183 -24.71 6.29 15.43
N LEU A 184 -25.40 6.01 14.32
CA LEU A 184 -25.62 4.64 13.85
C LEU A 184 -24.36 4.05 13.19
N LEU A 185 -23.59 4.87 12.47
CA LEU A 185 -22.42 4.45 11.71
C LEU A 185 -21.21 4.16 12.61
N GLU A 186 -21.02 4.90 13.71
CA GLU A 186 -19.83 4.79 14.55
C GLU A 186 -19.66 3.41 15.22
N PRO A 187 -20.68 2.80 15.84
CA PRO A 187 -20.56 1.44 16.38
C PRO A 187 -20.29 0.40 15.29
N PHE A 188 -20.95 0.55 14.12
CA PHE A 188 -20.74 -0.32 12.98
C PHE A 188 -19.32 -0.20 12.43
N MET A 189 -18.81 1.01 12.24
CA MET A 189 -17.44 1.25 11.79
C MET A 189 -16.41 0.77 12.83
N GLY A 190 -16.71 0.89 14.12
CA GLY A 190 -15.90 0.30 15.19
C GLY A 190 -15.91 -1.22 15.19
N PHE A 191 -17.01 -1.85 14.75
CA PHE A 191 -17.04 -3.28 14.48
C PHE A 191 -16.21 -3.65 13.25
N VAL A 192 -16.37 -2.93 12.13
CA VAL A 192 -15.59 -3.14 10.89
C VAL A 192 -14.09 -2.98 11.12
N GLU A 193 -13.66 -1.95 11.87
CA GLU A 193 -12.25 -1.76 12.21
C GLU A 193 -11.68 -2.94 13.01
N ARG A 194 -12.42 -3.43 14.01
CA ARG A 194 -12.01 -4.58 14.83
C ARG A 194 -11.94 -5.87 14.00
N GLN A 195 -12.92 -6.11 13.15
CA GLN A 195 -12.90 -7.25 12.21
C GLN A 195 -11.70 -7.15 11.26
N GLY A 196 -11.37 -5.95 10.79
CA GLY A 196 -10.18 -5.71 9.96
C GLY A 196 -8.85 -5.96 10.65
N GLN A 197 -8.80 -5.99 11.99
CA GLN A 197 -7.58 -6.26 12.76
C GLN A 197 -7.41 -7.74 13.13
N GLN A 198 -8.49 -8.52 13.14
CA GLN A 198 -8.46 -9.95 13.43
C GLN A 198 -7.80 -10.74 12.28
N LEU A 199 -7.12 -11.82 12.66
CA LEU A 199 -6.61 -12.77 11.68
C LEU A 199 -7.77 -13.61 11.11
N ALA A 200 -7.79 -13.76 9.79
CA ALA A 200 -8.73 -14.65 9.10
C ALA A 200 -8.17 -16.08 9.10
N LEU A 201 -8.27 -16.76 10.25
CA LEU A 201 -7.80 -18.14 10.43
C LEU A 201 -8.93 -19.15 10.20
N PRO A 202 -8.63 -20.36 9.71
CA PRO A 202 -9.64 -21.40 9.51
C PRO A 202 -10.32 -21.80 10.83
N GLN A 203 -11.66 -21.81 10.87
CA GLN A 203 -12.40 -22.20 12.08
C GLN A 203 -12.28 -23.69 12.40
N SER A 204 -12.19 -24.52 11.36
CA SER A 204 -11.98 -25.96 11.46
C SER A 204 -10.70 -26.34 10.72
N CYS A 205 -9.93 -27.26 11.28
CA CYS A 205 -8.83 -27.87 10.53
C CYS A 205 -9.40 -28.84 9.49
N PRO A 206 -8.76 -28.95 8.31
CA PRO A 206 -8.98 -30.06 7.38
C PRO A 206 -8.71 -31.43 8.06
N PRO A 207 -9.11 -32.56 7.45
CA PRO A 207 -8.84 -33.88 8.01
C PRO A 207 -7.33 -34.12 8.18
N SER A 208 -6.97 -34.95 9.16
CA SER A 208 -5.56 -35.35 9.35
C SER A 208 -5.13 -36.31 8.24
N ALA A 209 -3.89 -36.18 7.79
CA ALA A 209 -3.27 -37.14 6.88
C ALA A 209 -2.62 -38.31 7.63
N ASP A 210 -2.41 -39.43 6.94
CA ASP A 210 -1.63 -40.58 7.44
C ASP A 210 -0.15 -40.24 7.62
N HIS A 211 0.40 -39.38 6.75
CA HIS A 211 1.76 -38.88 6.82
C HIS A 211 1.89 -37.69 7.77
N PHE A 212 3.09 -37.49 8.34
CA PHE A 212 3.41 -36.26 9.06
C PHE A 212 3.43 -35.06 8.09
N HIS A 213 2.56 -34.07 8.34
CA HIS A 213 2.34 -32.97 7.41
C HIS A 213 2.88 -31.65 7.96
N VAL A 214 3.90 -31.10 7.30
CA VAL A 214 4.51 -29.81 7.61
C VAL A 214 3.93 -28.75 6.68
N VAL A 215 3.40 -27.66 7.23
CA VAL A 215 2.95 -26.50 6.44
C VAL A 215 3.93 -25.35 6.63
N ALA A 216 4.52 -24.89 5.53
CA ALA A 216 5.37 -23.69 5.53
C ALA A 216 4.55 -22.45 5.17
N LEU A 217 4.60 -21.43 6.04
CA LEU A 217 3.91 -20.15 5.88
C LEU A 217 4.92 -18.99 5.87
N GLY A 218 4.68 -18.01 5.02
CA GLY A 218 5.55 -16.84 4.95
C GLY A 218 5.38 -16.01 3.69
N ALA A 219 6.38 -15.16 3.46
CA ALA A 219 6.46 -14.28 2.31
C ALA A 219 7.36 -14.87 1.19
N SER A 220 7.95 -14.01 0.35
CA SER A 220 8.83 -14.40 -0.76
C SER A 220 10.06 -15.21 -0.33
N THR A 221 10.64 -14.93 0.85
CA THR A 221 11.75 -15.72 1.40
C THR A 221 11.31 -17.16 1.68
N MET A 222 10.19 -17.38 2.38
CA MET A 222 9.68 -18.74 2.65
C MET A 222 9.21 -19.46 1.38
N LEU A 223 8.67 -18.71 0.41
CA LEU A 223 8.34 -19.24 -0.92
C LEU A 223 9.56 -19.82 -1.63
N GLY A 224 10.77 -19.35 -1.31
CA GLY A 224 12.02 -19.78 -1.91
C GLY A 224 12.53 -18.85 -3.01
N HIS A 225 12.11 -17.58 -3.03
CA HIS A 225 12.52 -16.62 -4.06
C HIS A 225 14.05 -16.43 -4.11
N PRO A 226 14.69 -16.47 -5.30
CA PRO A 226 14.14 -16.64 -6.66
C PRO A 226 14.08 -18.10 -7.19
N TYR A 227 14.36 -19.10 -6.36
CA TYR A 227 14.51 -20.51 -6.72
C TYR A 227 13.22 -21.34 -6.65
N GLN A 228 12.08 -20.72 -6.34
CA GLN A 228 10.80 -21.40 -6.26
C GLN A 228 10.39 -22.02 -7.60
N PRO A 229 9.73 -23.20 -7.61
CA PRO A 229 9.43 -24.06 -6.46
C PRO A 229 10.54 -25.08 -6.14
N ARG A 230 11.72 -24.98 -6.80
CA ARG A 230 12.77 -26.01 -6.75
C ARG A 230 13.62 -25.96 -5.49
N TYR A 231 13.74 -24.81 -4.85
CA TYR A 231 14.62 -24.64 -3.69
C TYR A 231 14.11 -23.56 -2.73
N GLY A 232 14.55 -23.61 -1.48
CA GLY A 232 14.13 -22.72 -0.39
C GLY A 232 14.16 -23.44 0.95
N ILE A 233 13.84 -22.72 2.05
CA ILE A 233 13.77 -23.31 3.41
C ILE A 233 12.88 -24.57 3.43
N PRO A 234 11.65 -24.56 2.87
CA PRO A 234 10.77 -25.73 2.95
C PRO A 234 11.31 -26.93 2.17
N LYS A 235 11.98 -26.68 1.04
CA LYS A 235 12.50 -27.75 0.20
C LYS A 235 13.74 -28.41 0.81
N VAL A 236 14.63 -27.61 1.40
CA VAL A 236 15.79 -28.13 2.12
C VAL A 236 15.32 -28.95 3.33
N LEU A 237 14.36 -28.45 4.10
CA LEU A 237 13.72 -29.21 5.18
C LEU A 237 13.16 -30.54 4.67
N GLU A 238 12.43 -30.53 3.54
CA GLU A 238 11.89 -31.75 2.92
C GLU A 238 13.00 -32.76 2.56
N PHE A 239 14.13 -32.31 2.01
CA PHE A 239 15.26 -33.18 1.69
C PHE A 239 15.85 -33.85 2.95
N GLN A 240 16.05 -33.09 4.03
CA GLN A 240 16.53 -33.65 5.30
C GLN A 240 15.52 -34.64 5.89
N LEU A 241 14.24 -34.28 5.95
CA LEU A 241 13.18 -35.14 6.48
C LEU A 241 13.06 -36.45 5.70
N ARG A 242 13.13 -36.40 4.37
CA ARG A 242 13.09 -37.59 3.50
C ARG A 242 14.29 -38.51 3.71
N ALA A 243 15.47 -37.93 3.91
CA ALA A 243 16.70 -38.67 4.16
C ALA A 243 16.77 -39.28 5.57
N GLY A 244 16.08 -38.66 6.54
CA GLY A 244 16.11 -39.06 7.95
C GLY A 244 14.99 -40.00 8.40
N TYR A 245 13.79 -39.92 7.81
CA TYR A 245 12.58 -40.50 8.41
C TYR A 245 11.73 -41.33 7.43
N GLU A 246 10.97 -42.29 7.98
CA GLU A 246 9.98 -43.10 7.28
C GLU A 246 8.69 -43.36 8.11
N PRO A 247 7.48 -43.35 7.50
CA PRO A 247 7.22 -42.84 6.15
C PRO A 247 7.60 -41.37 6.05
N SER A 248 8.07 -40.93 4.88
CA SER A 248 8.63 -39.59 4.72
C SER A 248 7.56 -38.52 5.03
N PRO A 249 7.88 -37.52 5.87
CA PRO A 249 7.04 -36.36 6.05
C PRO A 249 6.79 -35.61 4.74
N VAL A 250 5.61 -35.00 4.62
CA VAL A 250 5.23 -34.16 3.49
C VAL A 250 5.34 -32.70 3.89
N VAL A 251 5.99 -31.88 3.05
CA VAL A 251 6.11 -30.44 3.26
C VAL A 251 5.28 -29.71 2.22
N GLU A 252 4.23 -29.03 2.65
CA GLU A 252 3.37 -28.18 1.83
C GLU A 252 3.77 -26.71 2.01
N ASN A 253 4.20 -26.05 0.92
CA ASN A 253 4.57 -24.64 0.96
C ASN A 253 3.41 -23.75 0.51
N LEU A 254 2.81 -23.02 1.46
CA LEU A 254 1.71 -22.08 1.22
C LEU A 254 2.19 -20.61 1.28
N ALA A 255 3.50 -20.37 1.27
CA ALA A 255 4.04 -19.02 1.27
C ALA A 255 3.73 -18.28 -0.04
N VAL A 256 3.56 -16.96 0.05
CA VAL A 256 3.23 -16.10 -1.10
C VAL A 256 4.18 -14.92 -1.16
N GLY A 257 4.63 -14.55 -2.36
CA GLY A 257 5.59 -13.45 -2.52
C GLY A 257 5.01 -12.09 -2.13
N GLY A 258 5.80 -11.28 -1.42
CA GLY A 258 5.52 -9.86 -1.23
C GLY A 258 4.33 -9.54 -0.31
N ILE A 259 3.97 -10.41 0.64
CA ILE A 259 2.89 -10.18 1.61
C ILE A 259 3.40 -10.00 3.05
N ASN A 260 2.58 -9.42 3.93
CA ASN A 260 2.87 -9.28 5.37
C ASN A 260 2.43 -10.51 6.19
N PHE A 261 2.72 -10.51 7.49
CA PHE A 261 2.40 -11.57 8.44
C PHE A 261 0.92 -11.94 8.45
N LYS A 262 0.03 -10.95 8.58
CA LYS A 262 -1.42 -11.19 8.59
C LYS A 262 -1.88 -11.95 7.36
N MET A 263 -1.41 -11.55 6.19
CA MET A 263 -1.74 -12.23 4.94
C MET A 263 -1.11 -13.63 4.90
N ALA A 264 0.14 -13.78 5.32
CA ALA A 264 0.86 -15.05 5.26
C ALA A 264 0.20 -16.13 6.11
N VAL A 265 -0.23 -15.80 7.34
CA VAL A 265 -0.93 -16.78 8.19
C VAL A 265 -2.36 -17.07 7.71
N SER A 266 -2.97 -16.17 6.93
CA SER A 266 -4.29 -16.42 6.34
C SER A 266 -4.25 -17.47 5.22
N GLU A 267 -3.08 -17.72 4.62
CA GLU A 267 -2.91 -18.76 3.60
C GLU A 267 -2.99 -20.17 4.18
N LEU A 268 -3.02 -20.34 5.51
CA LEU A 268 -3.35 -21.60 6.16
C LEU A 268 -4.72 -22.16 5.72
N LYS A 269 -5.64 -21.31 5.25
CA LYS A 269 -6.92 -21.73 4.63
C LYS A 269 -6.74 -22.64 3.40
N GLY A 270 -5.58 -22.57 2.75
CA GLY A 270 -5.22 -23.38 1.59
C GLY A 270 -4.64 -24.75 1.94
N ALA A 271 -4.43 -25.05 3.22
CA ALA A 271 -3.86 -26.34 3.63
C ALA A 271 -4.80 -27.49 3.27
N THR A 272 -4.24 -28.51 2.60
CA THR A 272 -5.00 -29.68 2.16
C THR A 272 -5.32 -30.66 3.30
N HIS A 273 -4.43 -30.72 4.29
CA HIS A 273 -4.54 -31.59 5.47
C HIS A 273 -4.22 -30.83 6.74
N ARG A 274 -4.67 -31.35 7.90
CA ARG A 274 -4.34 -30.75 9.19
C ARG A 274 -2.81 -30.74 9.33
N PRO A 275 -2.17 -29.58 9.59
CA PRO A 275 -0.74 -29.55 9.85
C PRO A 275 -0.41 -30.30 11.15
N ASP A 276 0.62 -31.13 11.10
CA ASP A 276 1.27 -31.68 12.29
C ASP A 276 2.41 -30.76 12.78
N LEU A 277 2.87 -29.85 11.92
CA LEU A 277 3.81 -28.78 12.22
C LEU A 277 3.55 -27.60 11.29
N ILE A 278 3.63 -26.38 11.82
CA ILE A 278 3.72 -25.16 11.02
C ILE A 278 5.14 -24.58 11.17
N VAL A 279 5.76 -24.23 10.05
CA VAL A 279 7.03 -23.50 10.00
C VAL A 279 6.78 -22.11 9.42
N LEU A 280 7.10 -21.07 10.17
CA LEU A 280 6.76 -19.69 9.84
C LEU A 280 8.01 -18.82 9.66
N TYR A 281 8.14 -18.15 8.51
CA TYR A 281 9.12 -17.10 8.25
C TYR A 281 8.41 -15.90 7.62
N SER A 282 8.15 -14.86 8.42
CA SER A 282 7.47 -13.66 7.97
C SER A 282 7.88 -12.43 8.78
N GLY A 283 7.85 -11.25 8.15
CA GLY A 283 8.13 -9.98 8.85
C GLY A 283 8.75 -8.87 8.00
N HIS A 284 9.38 -9.21 6.86
CA HIS A 284 10.06 -8.21 6.01
C HIS A 284 9.11 -7.11 5.49
N ASN A 285 7.88 -7.49 5.15
CA ASN A 285 6.92 -6.60 4.52
C ASN A 285 5.98 -5.90 5.52
N GLU A 286 6.23 -5.99 6.84
CA GLU A 286 5.33 -5.44 7.87
C GLU A 286 5.17 -3.93 7.76
N PHE A 287 6.24 -3.20 7.45
CA PHE A 287 6.16 -1.75 7.30
C PHE A 287 5.69 -1.35 5.91
N TYR A 288 6.12 -2.08 4.88
CA TYR A 288 5.76 -1.83 3.47
C TYR A 288 4.27 -2.04 3.17
N HIS A 289 3.59 -2.94 3.88
CA HIS A 289 2.14 -3.08 3.77
C HIS A 289 1.42 -2.03 4.60
N ASP A 290 0.18 -1.69 4.23
CA ASP A 290 -0.61 -0.70 4.97
C ASP A 290 0.05 0.68 5.10
N MET A 291 0.98 1.01 4.19
CA MET A 291 1.68 2.31 4.10
C MET A 291 0.73 3.50 3.95
N HIS A 292 -0.49 3.24 3.48
CA HIS A 292 -1.54 4.23 3.38
C HIS A 292 -2.00 4.78 4.74
N GLU A 293 -1.89 3.98 5.81
CA GLU A 293 -2.10 4.45 7.18
C GLU A 293 -1.05 5.49 7.57
N LEU A 294 0.16 5.39 7.01
CA LEU A 294 1.33 6.21 7.31
C LEU A 294 1.32 7.52 6.49
N THR A 295 1.09 7.42 5.18
CA THR A 295 1.08 8.58 4.26
C THR A 295 -0.05 9.58 4.50
N ARG A 296 -1.05 9.23 5.32
CA ARG A 296 -2.19 10.09 5.73
C ARG A 296 -1.73 11.47 6.17
N ASN A 297 -0.59 11.50 6.87
CA ASN A 297 -0.07 12.68 7.50
C ASN A 297 0.83 13.52 6.59
N ALA A 298 1.51 12.90 5.61
CA ALA A 298 2.40 13.61 4.70
C ALA A 298 1.66 14.64 3.81
N ARG A 299 0.33 14.50 3.69
CA ARG A 299 -0.56 15.46 3.02
C ARG A 299 -1.95 15.52 3.67
N SER A 300 -2.05 15.47 5.00
CA SER A 300 -3.33 15.80 5.64
C SER A 300 -3.71 17.24 5.26
N ILE A 301 -4.96 17.44 4.83
CA ILE A 301 -5.46 18.78 4.47
C ILE A 301 -5.59 19.64 5.74
N THR A 302 -5.75 19.02 6.91
CA THR A 302 -5.93 19.67 8.21
C THR A 302 -5.28 18.87 9.34
N PRO A 303 -3.93 18.80 9.41
CA PRO A 303 -3.21 17.93 10.35
C PRO A 303 -3.63 18.01 11.82
N PRO A 304 -3.81 19.20 12.44
CA PRO A 304 -4.20 19.26 13.86
C PRO A 304 -5.63 18.78 14.12
N LEU A 305 -6.52 18.90 13.12
CA LEU A 305 -7.89 18.45 13.22
C LEU A 305 -8.01 16.92 13.16
N ASP A 306 -7.15 16.29 12.35
CA ASP A 306 -7.17 14.84 12.15
C ASP A 306 -6.87 14.07 13.44
N SER A 307 -6.00 14.60 14.31
CA SER A 307 -5.73 14.01 15.63
C SER A 307 -6.98 13.93 16.51
N TRP A 308 -7.87 14.92 16.41
CA TRP A 308 -9.13 14.92 17.15
C TRP A 308 -10.15 13.98 16.51
N LEU A 309 -10.29 14.04 15.19
CA LEU A 309 -11.22 13.18 14.45
C LEU A 309 -10.89 11.70 14.58
N TRP A 310 -9.65 11.36 14.96
CA TRP A 310 -9.23 9.98 15.21
C TRP A 310 -10.07 9.23 16.24
N TYR A 311 -10.75 9.91 17.18
CA TYR A 311 -11.66 9.25 18.11
C TYR A 311 -12.87 8.61 17.42
N SER A 312 -13.21 9.01 16.18
CA SER A 312 -14.26 8.43 15.34
C SER A 312 -13.79 7.15 14.62
N PRO A 313 -14.34 5.96 14.91
CA PRO A 313 -14.16 4.78 14.06
C PRO A 313 -14.46 5.03 12.58
N SER A 314 -15.49 5.82 12.27
CA SER A 314 -15.88 6.16 10.90
C SER A 314 -14.76 6.93 10.18
N PHE A 315 -14.11 7.87 10.88
CA PHE A 315 -12.92 8.54 10.36
C PHE A 315 -11.77 7.57 10.13
N ARG A 316 -11.52 6.65 11.08
CA ARG A 316 -10.42 5.69 10.97
C ARG A 316 -10.60 4.75 9.79
N VAL A 317 -11.81 4.21 9.59
CA VAL A 317 -12.11 3.27 8.50
C VAL A 317 -12.18 3.97 7.15
N VAL A 318 -12.99 5.02 7.01
CA VAL A 318 -13.25 5.64 5.69
C VAL A 318 -12.01 6.40 5.19
N ASP A 319 -11.34 7.17 6.05
CA ASP A 319 -10.14 7.88 5.65
C ASP A 319 -8.99 6.92 5.32
N ARG A 320 -8.91 5.73 5.96
CA ARG A 320 -7.98 4.66 5.56
C ARG A 320 -8.20 4.24 4.11
N PHE A 321 -9.43 3.91 3.73
CA PHE A 321 -9.76 3.51 2.34
C PHE A 321 -9.44 4.61 1.32
N LEU A 322 -9.74 5.87 1.66
CA LEU A 322 -9.45 7.02 0.80
C LEU A 322 -7.94 7.31 0.71
N ALA A 323 -7.22 7.21 1.83
CA ALA A 323 -5.78 7.39 1.88
C ALA A 323 -5.05 6.30 1.09
N GLN A 324 -5.55 5.06 1.07
CA GLN A 324 -4.96 3.96 0.30
C GLN A 324 -4.90 4.26 -1.19
N ARG A 325 -5.98 4.83 -1.75
CA ARG A 325 -6.01 5.19 -3.17
C ARG A 325 -5.13 6.39 -3.51
N SER A 326 -4.99 7.36 -2.60
CA SER A 326 -4.13 8.54 -2.84
C SER A 326 -2.63 8.27 -2.61
N ALA A 327 -2.29 7.49 -1.59
CA ALA A 327 -0.92 7.17 -1.16
C ALA A 327 -0.11 6.41 -2.21
N ILE A 328 -0.71 5.35 -2.78
CA ILE A 328 -0.08 4.51 -3.81
C ILE A 328 0.34 5.37 -5.00
N ARG A 329 -0.51 6.30 -5.42
CA ARG A 329 -0.23 7.18 -6.55
C ARG A 329 0.82 8.25 -6.23
N GLU A 330 0.72 8.91 -5.09
CA GLU A 330 1.68 9.96 -4.70
C GLU A 330 3.08 9.41 -4.44
N PHE A 331 3.19 8.20 -3.87
CA PHE A 331 4.46 7.54 -3.60
C PHE A 331 5.15 7.03 -4.88
N HIS A 332 4.36 6.52 -5.84
CA HIS A 332 4.90 6.09 -7.15
C HIS A 332 5.26 7.25 -8.08
N LEU A 333 4.72 8.46 -7.86
CA LEU A 333 4.98 9.64 -8.69
C LEU A 333 6.11 10.54 -8.13
N SER A 334 6.54 10.37 -6.88
CA SER A 334 7.58 11.21 -6.29
C SER A 334 8.98 10.67 -6.60
N GLU A 335 9.82 11.50 -7.25
CA GLU A 335 11.26 11.23 -7.38
C GLU A 335 11.90 11.00 -6.01
N ALA A 336 12.72 9.98 -5.93
CA ALA A 336 13.55 9.67 -4.79
C ALA A 336 14.53 10.82 -4.47
N ARG A 337 14.63 11.21 -3.20
CA ARG A 337 15.54 12.27 -2.75
C ARG A 337 16.45 11.76 -1.65
N LEU A 338 17.67 12.31 -1.57
CA LEU A 338 18.60 12.05 -0.47
C LEU A 338 17.94 12.31 0.89
N VAL A 339 17.26 13.46 1.01
CA VAL A 339 16.44 13.80 2.18
C VAL A 339 14.98 13.71 1.76
N ASP A 340 14.31 12.66 2.19
CA ASP A 340 12.89 12.43 1.93
C ASP A 340 12.02 12.87 3.12
N ARG A 341 10.70 12.79 2.96
CA ARG A 341 9.70 13.13 3.98
C ARG A 341 9.36 11.90 4.82
N HIS A 342 8.99 12.13 6.08
CA HIS A 342 8.47 11.07 6.92
C HIS A 342 7.24 10.42 6.29
N ILE A 343 7.33 9.11 6.06
CA ILE A 343 6.18 8.31 5.69
C ILE A 343 5.34 8.02 6.93
N CYS A 344 5.94 7.67 8.07
CA CYS A 344 5.27 7.41 9.34
C CYS A 344 5.46 8.59 10.32
N ARG A 345 4.38 9.07 10.97
CA ARG A 345 4.47 10.07 12.05
C ARG A 345 4.41 9.42 13.44
N GLY A 346 4.92 10.11 14.45
CA GLY A 346 5.37 9.51 15.72
C GLY A 346 4.41 8.60 16.49
N THR A 347 3.09 8.77 16.39
CA THR A 347 2.11 7.90 17.08
C THR A 347 1.74 6.64 16.30
N ASP A 348 2.03 6.60 15.00
CA ASP A 348 1.56 5.53 14.11
C ASP A 348 2.43 4.27 14.26
N TYR A 349 3.73 4.44 14.48
CA TYR A 349 4.68 3.33 14.61
C TYR A 349 4.40 2.42 15.84
N PRO A 350 4.26 2.95 17.08
CA PRO A 350 3.95 2.10 18.24
C PRO A 350 2.62 1.35 18.10
N ARG A 351 1.62 1.97 17.45
CA ARG A 351 0.32 1.32 17.18
C ARG A 351 0.48 0.12 16.26
N ARG A 352 1.32 0.20 15.22
CA ARG A 352 1.58 -0.91 14.30
C ARG A 352 2.32 -2.04 14.97
N LEU A 353 3.31 -1.75 15.82
CA LEU A 353 3.97 -2.76 16.64
C LEU A 353 2.97 -3.47 17.57
N ALA A 354 2.08 -2.72 18.23
CA ALA A 354 1.03 -3.31 19.07
C ALA A 354 0.06 -4.19 18.28
N LEU A 355 -0.32 -3.77 17.07
CA LEU A 355 -1.16 -4.58 16.17
C LEU A 355 -0.45 -5.86 15.74
N PHE A 356 0.82 -5.77 15.33
CA PHE A 356 1.64 -6.92 14.96
C PHE A 356 1.78 -7.91 16.12
N ARG A 357 2.08 -7.42 17.34
CA ARG A 357 2.12 -8.24 18.56
C ARG A 357 0.80 -8.95 18.82
N SER A 358 -0.31 -8.24 18.72
CA SER A 358 -1.65 -8.80 18.91
C SER A 358 -1.96 -9.89 17.87
N GLN A 359 -1.61 -9.66 16.61
CA GLN A 359 -1.82 -10.64 15.54
C GLN A 359 -0.95 -11.88 15.72
N MET A 360 0.33 -11.71 16.05
CA MET A 360 1.21 -12.85 16.33
C MET A 360 0.69 -13.66 17.52
N THR A 361 0.28 -13.00 18.60
CA THR A 361 -0.32 -13.66 19.78
C THR A 361 -1.57 -14.46 19.39
N GLN A 362 -2.47 -13.88 18.57
CA GLN A 362 -3.66 -14.59 18.08
C GLN A 362 -3.31 -15.84 17.28
N PHE A 363 -2.25 -15.81 16.46
CA PHE A 363 -1.83 -16.95 15.67
C PHE A 363 -1.19 -18.05 16.52
N VAL A 364 -0.36 -17.68 17.49
CA VAL A 364 0.22 -18.63 18.45
C VAL A 364 -0.88 -19.29 19.28
N ASP A 365 -1.83 -18.49 19.79
CA ASP A 365 -3.00 -18.98 20.53
C ASP A 365 -3.88 -19.92 19.68
N TYR A 366 -3.98 -19.65 18.38
CA TYR A 366 -4.63 -20.56 17.45
C TYR A 366 -3.89 -21.90 17.36
N CYS A 367 -2.58 -21.89 17.12
CA CYS A 367 -1.78 -23.11 17.02
C CYS A 367 -1.84 -23.94 18.30
N GLN A 368 -1.74 -23.30 19.48
CA GLN A 368 -1.84 -23.96 20.78
C GLN A 368 -3.23 -24.57 21.02
N ARG A 369 -4.32 -23.83 20.78
CA ARG A 369 -5.68 -24.35 20.92
C ARG A 369 -5.95 -25.55 20.03
N HIS A 370 -5.38 -25.54 18.82
CA HIS A 370 -5.51 -26.65 17.88
C HIS A 370 -4.45 -27.73 18.05
N GLN A 371 -3.54 -27.61 19.03
CA GLN A 371 -2.44 -28.54 19.28
C GLN A 371 -1.56 -28.79 18.04
N ILE A 372 -1.23 -27.71 17.34
CA ILE A 372 -0.33 -27.71 16.18
C ILE A 372 0.98 -27.09 16.65
N PRO A 373 2.08 -27.87 16.73
CA PRO A 373 3.43 -27.34 16.90
C PRO A 373 3.74 -26.21 15.91
N LEU A 374 4.43 -25.18 16.40
CA LEU A 374 4.82 -24.02 15.62
C LEU A 374 6.32 -23.79 15.79
N LEU A 375 7.02 -23.64 14.67
CA LEU A 375 8.41 -23.20 14.61
C LEU A 375 8.45 -21.84 13.92
N VAL A 376 9.03 -20.83 14.58
CA VAL A 376 9.09 -19.46 14.05
C VAL A 376 10.54 -19.09 13.74
N PHE A 377 10.76 -18.42 12.61
CA PHE A 377 12.02 -17.74 12.32
C PHE A 377 11.92 -16.27 12.70
N VAL A 378 12.97 -15.72 13.30
CA VAL A 378 13.25 -14.28 13.22
C VAL A 378 13.92 -14.01 11.87
N PRO A 379 13.30 -13.27 10.94
CA PRO A 379 13.85 -13.03 9.62
C PRO A 379 15.20 -12.30 9.62
N ALA A 380 16.14 -12.81 8.83
CA ALA A 380 17.42 -12.19 8.50
C ALA A 380 17.35 -11.41 7.18
N SER A 381 18.22 -10.43 7.00
CA SER A 381 18.29 -9.60 5.80
C SER A 381 19.71 -9.13 5.53
N ALA A 382 19.99 -8.74 4.29
CA ALA A 382 21.24 -8.09 3.89
C ALA A 382 21.56 -6.85 4.76
N GLU A 383 22.82 -6.75 5.18
CA GLU A 383 23.37 -5.64 5.97
C GLU A 383 24.22 -4.71 5.09
N SER A 384 25.35 -5.19 4.55
CA SER A 384 26.34 -4.37 3.84
C SER A 384 26.07 -4.22 2.34
N ASN A 385 25.41 -5.18 1.71
CA ASN A 385 25.19 -5.23 0.27
C ASN A 385 23.86 -4.61 -0.18
N PHE A 386 23.06 -4.05 0.74
CA PHE A 386 21.80 -3.38 0.40
C PHE A 386 21.61 -2.06 1.15
N ASP A 387 21.60 -0.96 0.39
CA ASP A 387 21.47 0.40 0.89
C ASP A 387 20.03 0.73 1.33
N PRO A 388 19.83 1.67 2.28
CA PRO A 388 18.50 2.10 2.69
C PRO A 388 17.71 2.70 1.51
N ASN A 389 16.41 2.43 1.44
CA ASN A 389 15.57 2.99 0.40
C ASN A 389 15.43 4.51 0.56
N ARG A 390 15.05 4.97 1.76
CA ARG A 390 14.84 6.40 2.04
C ARG A 390 15.58 6.83 3.30
N SER A 391 15.94 8.10 3.35
CA SER A 391 16.41 8.73 4.59
C SER A 391 15.53 9.93 4.90
N VAL A 392 15.09 10.04 6.14
CA VAL A 392 14.20 11.10 6.62
C VAL A 392 14.90 11.89 7.72
N PRO A 393 14.81 13.23 7.73
CA PRO A 393 15.43 14.03 8.80
C PRO A 393 14.68 13.80 10.11
N LEU A 394 15.30 14.03 11.27
CA LEU A 394 14.64 13.84 12.57
C LEU A 394 13.42 14.75 12.78
N ARG A 395 13.45 15.93 12.18
CA ARG A 395 12.39 16.93 12.22
C ARG A 395 12.24 17.61 10.87
N GLU A 396 11.15 18.34 10.69
CA GLU A 396 11.02 19.22 9.53
C GLU A 396 12.15 20.26 9.52
N ARG A 397 12.77 20.42 8.35
CA ARG A 397 13.95 21.27 8.11
C ARG A 397 13.60 22.34 7.07
N SER A 398 14.18 23.52 7.23
CA SER A 398 14.12 24.57 6.22
C SER A 398 14.87 24.16 4.94
N ALA A 399 14.53 24.78 3.80
CA ALA A 399 15.23 24.53 2.54
C ALA A 399 16.75 24.76 2.64
N LYS A 400 17.18 25.74 3.44
CA LYS A 400 18.60 26.03 3.70
C LYS A 400 19.29 24.91 4.49
N GLU A 401 18.63 24.35 5.50
CA GLU A 401 19.16 23.21 6.26
C GLU A 401 19.26 21.96 5.38
N LEU A 402 18.25 21.70 4.53
CA LEU A 402 18.27 20.58 3.58
C LEU A 402 19.41 20.71 2.56
N ALA A 403 19.64 21.92 2.03
CA ALA A 403 20.76 22.20 1.15
C ALA A 403 22.11 21.97 1.84
N ALA A 404 22.25 22.42 3.09
CA ALA A 404 23.47 22.20 3.87
C ALA A 404 23.74 20.71 4.15
N LEU A 405 22.69 19.91 4.43
CA LEU A 405 22.81 18.46 4.56
C LEU A 405 23.30 17.80 3.26
N ARG A 406 22.74 18.22 2.11
CA ARG A 406 23.17 17.71 0.80
C ARG A 406 24.62 18.06 0.49
N VAL A 407 25.06 19.28 0.77
CA VAL A 407 26.47 19.68 0.57
C VAL A 407 27.40 18.86 1.46
N GLY A 408 27.06 18.67 2.74
CA GLY A 408 27.83 17.84 3.66
C GLY A 408 27.95 16.39 3.17
N TYR A 409 26.84 15.82 2.71
CA TYR A 409 26.79 14.47 2.15
C TYR A 409 27.71 14.33 0.93
N LEU A 410 27.60 15.23 -0.05
CA LEU A 410 28.45 15.19 -1.26
C LEU A 410 29.94 15.32 -0.92
N SER A 411 30.29 16.12 0.09
CA SER A 411 31.66 16.23 0.58
C SER A 411 32.16 14.91 1.20
N ALA A 412 31.35 14.28 2.05
CA ALA A 412 31.68 12.98 2.66
C ALA A 412 31.80 11.87 1.61
N ARG A 413 30.88 11.83 0.64
CA ARG A 413 30.91 10.88 -0.49
C ARG A 413 32.15 11.05 -1.36
N LYS A 414 32.64 12.28 -1.55
CA LYS A 414 33.89 12.51 -2.28
C LYS A 414 35.11 11.93 -1.56
N LEU A 415 35.15 12.02 -0.22
CA LEU A 415 36.20 11.41 0.59
C LEU A 415 36.14 9.88 0.50
N GLU A 416 34.94 9.31 0.60
CA GLU A 416 34.67 7.88 0.45
C GLU A 416 35.10 7.36 -0.93
N ALA A 417 34.69 8.03 -2.02
CA ALA A 417 35.09 7.69 -3.38
C ALA A 417 36.61 7.80 -3.61
N SER A 418 37.28 8.66 -2.84
CA SER A 418 38.74 8.80 -2.85
C SER A 418 39.45 7.82 -1.91
N LYS A 419 38.72 6.85 -1.32
CA LYS A 419 39.20 5.87 -0.33
C LYS A 419 39.87 6.51 0.91
N LYS A 420 39.52 7.75 1.23
CA LYS A 420 39.98 8.44 2.45
C LYS A 420 39.05 8.08 3.60
N TRP A 421 39.09 6.80 4.00
CA TRP A 421 38.10 6.21 4.90
C TRP A 421 38.00 6.92 6.25
N ARG A 422 39.13 7.29 6.87
CA ARG A 422 39.13 8.01 8.16
C ARG A 422 38.47 9.38 8.06
N ASP A 423 38.83 10.16 7.03
CA ASP A 423 38.23 11.49 6.80
C ASP A 423 36.72 11.38 6.52
N ALA A 424 36.30 10.35 5.75
CA ALA A 424 34.90 10.08 5.47
C ALA A 424 34.13 9.69 6.75
N ILE A 425 34.72 8.85 7.61
CA ILE A 425 34.15 8.48 8.92
C ILE A 425 33.93 9.72 9.78
N ASP A 426 34.92 10.61 9.89
CA ASP A 426 34.80 11.83 10.68
C ASP A 426 33.71 12.75 10.12
N ALA A 427 33.64 12.88 8.79
CA ALA A 427 32.58 13.64 8.13
C ALA A 427 31.18 13.05 8.45
N TYR A 428 30.98 11.74 8.32
CA TYR A 428 29.69 11.11 8.62
C TYR A 428 29.32 11.20 10.11
N ARG A 429 30.29 11.07 11.03
CA ARG A 429 30.07 11.27 12.46
C ARG A 429 29.60 12.69 12.77
N ILE A 430 30.22 13.71 12.17
CA ILE A 430 29.78 15.10 12.31
C ILE A 430 28.34 15.25 11.82
N MET A 431 27.97 14.63 10.68
CA MET A 431 26.61 14.69 10.17
C MET A 431 25.60 13.99 11.10
N LEU A 432 25.97 12.85 11.67
CA LEU A 432 25.16 12.11 12.63
C LEU A 432 24.95 12.87 13.95
N THR A 433 25.84 13.78 14.36
CA THR A 433 25.55 14.67 15.51
C THR A 433 24.34 15.58 15.27
N ARG A 434 24.05 15.90 14.00
CA ARG A 434 22.93 16.77 13.59
C ARG A 434 21.69 15.98 13.20
N GLU A 435 21.87 14.80 12.63
CA GLU A 435 20.84 13.89 12.16
C GLU A 435 21.14 12.45 12.64
N PRO A 436 20.91 12.15 13.94
CA PRO A 436 21.34 10.89 14.55
C PRO A 436 20.53 9.66 14.09
N ARG A 437 19.49 9.86 13.28
CA ARG A 437 18.63 8.81 12.73
C ARG A 437 18.62 8.80 11.21
N PHE A 438 19.67 9.34 10.58
CA PHE A 438 19.72 9.40 9.12
C PHE A 438 20.30 8.10 8.56
N ALA A 439 19.43 7.25 7.99
CA ALA A 439 19.80 5.92 7.53
C ALA A 439 21.02 5.91 6.60
N GLU A 440 21.06 6.84 5.63
CA GLU A 440 22.16 6.94 4.67
C GLU A 440 23.52 7.14 5.37
N PHE A 441 23.58 8.01 6.38
CA PHE A 441 24.85 8.30 7.05
C PHE A 441 25.32 7.10 7.87
N HIS A 442 24.40 6.38 8.49
CA HIS A 442 24.72 5.12 9.15
C HIS A 442 25.24 4.09 8.15
N TYR A 443 24.57 3.90 7.01
CA TYR A 443 24.99 2.93 6.00
C TYR A 443 26.39 3.24 5.44
N ARG A 444 26.65 4.50 5.05
CA ARG A 444 27.96 4.91 4.53
C ARG A 444 29.07 4.86 5.57
N LEU A 445 28.77 5.22 6.82
CA LEU A 445 29.70 5.05 7.93
C LEU A 445 30.02 3.57 8.17
N GLY A 446 29.01 2.70 8.10
CA GLY A 446 29.18 1.24 8.18
C GLY A 446 30.14 0.74 7.11
N HIS A 447 29.95 1.17 5.85
CA HIS A 447 30.84 0.82 4.75
C HIS A 447 32.28 1.30 4.99
N CYS A 448 32.49 2.56 5.40
CA CYS A 448 33.85 3.07 5.67
C CYS A 448 34.54 2.32 6.82
N LEU A 449 33.78 1.92 7.85
CA LEU A 449 34.31 1.13 8.96
C LEU A 449 34.67 -0.29 8.52
N MET A 450 33.84 -0.90 7.66
CA MET A 450 34.11 -2.22 7.08
C MET A 450 35.42 -2.21 6.27
N GLU A 451 35.65 -1.18 5.45
CA GLU A 451 36.89 -0.98 4.69
C GLU A 451 38.15 -0.79 5.57
N LEU A 452 37.97 -0.36 6.81
CA LEU A 452 39.05 -0.27 7.81
C LEU A 452 39.20 -1.52 8.70
N GLY A 453 38.40 -2.56 8.46
CA GLY A 453 38.38 -3.79 9.27
C GLY A 453 37.68 -3.64 10.63
N GLU A 454 36.95 -2.54 10.87
CA GLU A 454 36.18 -2.31 12.10
C GLU A 454 34.79 -2.98 12.03
N TYR A 455 34.76 -4.28 11.72
CA TYR A 455 33.55 -5.02 11.34
C TYR A 455 32.42 -4.97 12.39
N GLN A 456 32.74 -5.07 13.67
CA GLN A 456 31.72 -5.02 14.72
C GLN A 456 31.02 -3.66 14.79
N LYS A 457 31.75 -2.57 14.57
CA LYS A 457 31.16 -1.22 14.51
C LYS A 457 30.40 -1.03 13.19
N ALA A 458 30.93 -1.55 12.08
CA ALA A 458 30.24 -1.53 10.79
C ALA A 458 28.86 -2.18 10.90
N ARG A 459 28.79 -3.37 11.51
CA ARG A 459 27.53 -4.09 11.78
C ARG A 459 26.53 -3.26 12.58
N GLN A 460 26.97 -2.61 13.66
CA GLN A 460 26.08 -1.73 14.45
C GLN A 460 25.50 -0.60 13.59
N HIS A 461 26.31 -0.01 12.72
CA HIS A 461 25.85 1.05 11.82
C HIS A 461 24.94 0.50 10.71
N PHE A 462 25.16 -0.70 10.18
CA PHE A 462 24.23 -1.32 9.23
C PHE A 462 22.87 -1.64 9.87
N ALA A 463 22.85 -2.13 11.12
CA ALA A 463 21.61 -2.35 11.86
C ALA A 463 20.83 -1.03 12.05
N LEU A 464 21.50 0.05 12.44
CA LEU A 464 20.88 1.38 12.55
C LEU A 464 20.39 1.92 11.20
N ALA A 465 21.11 1.65 10.11
CA ALA A 465 20.68 2.03 8.77
C ALA A 465 19.40 1.30 8.34
N LYS A 466 19.28 0.02 8.69
CA LYS A 466 18.07 -0.79 8.49
C LYS A 466 16.89 -0.24 9.30
N ASP A 467 17.11 0.04 10.58
CA ASP A 467 16.06 0.50 11.50
C ASP A 467 15.58 1.93 11.22
N TYR A 468 16.46 2.78 10.69
CA TYR A 468 16.13 4.15 10.34
C TYR A 468 15.74 4.36 8.88
N ASP A 469 15.69 3.30 8.06
CA ASP A 469 15.23 3.39 6.68
C ASP A 469 13.84 4.04 6.68
N GLY A 470 13.66 5.10 5.89
CA GLY A 470 12.40 5.78 5.76
C GLY A 470 11.35 4.96 5.00
N HIS A 471 11.78 3.91 4.28
CA HIS A 471 10.92 2.96 3.57
C HIS A 471 11.47 1.52 3.70
N PRO A 472 11.41 0.94 4.90
CA PRO A 472 11.95 -0.39 5.16
C PRO A 472 11.08 -1.47 4.49
N ILE A 473 11.75 -2.28 3.68
CA ILE A 473 11.29 -3.56 3.13
C ILE A 473 12.00 -4.75 3.80
N ARG A 474 12.86 -4.45 4.79
CA ARG A 474 13.52 -5.39 5.69
C ARG A 474 12.81 -5.31 7.03
N MET A 475 12.87 -6.39 7.81
CA MET A 475 12.28 -6.38 9.15
C MET A 475 13.17 -5.55 10.08
N MET A 476 12.58 -4.58 10.75
CA MET A 476 13.28 -3.74 11.73
C MET A 476 13.43 -4.46 13.07
N SER A 477 14.41 -4.03 13.86
CA SER A 477 14.74 -4.62 15.16
C SER A 477 13.56 -4.65 16.13
N ASP A 478 12.73 -3.61 16.19
CA ASP A 478 11.55 -3.59 17.08
C ASP A 478 10.51 -4.66 16.71
N TYR A 479 10.34 -4.93 15.40
CA TYR A 479 9.47 -6.02 14.96
C TYR A 479 10.09 -7.38 15.28
N GLN A 480 11.40 -7.55 15.06
CA GLN A 480 12.11 -8.77 15.45
C GLN A 480 11.98 -9.02 16.97
N GLN A 481 12.05 -7.96 17.78
CA GLN A 481 11.87 -8.07 19.23
C GLN A 481 10.46 -8.53 19.61
N VAL A 482 9.42 -8.03 18.92
CA VAL A 482 8.05 -8.53 19.13
C VAL A 482 7.95 -10.03 18.84
N VAL A 483 8.65 -10.54 17.81
CA VAL A 483 8.70 -11.99 17.54
C VAL A 483 9.26 -12.73 18.75
N ARG A 484 10.44 -12.32 19.22
CA ARG A 484 11.13 -12.93 20.37
C ARG A 484 10.27 -12.90 21.62
N ASP A 485 9.68 -11.76 21.94
CA ASP A 485 8.86 -11.57 23.13
C ASP A 485 7.65 -12.51 23.11
N VAL A 486 6.91 -12.56 21.99
CA VAL A 486 5.71 -13.41 21.88
C VAL A 486 6.08 -14.89 21.90
N THR A 487 7.14 -15.31 21.23
CA THR A 487 7.56 -16.71 21.24
C THR A 487 8.07 -17.14 22.62
N ALA A 488 8.84 -16.29 23.32
CA ALA A 488 9.30 -16.56 24.68
C ALA A 488 8.14 -16.61 25.69
N GLU A 489 7.19 -15.66 25.62
CA GLU A 489 6.00 -15.63 26.47
C GLU A 489 5.10 -16.88 26.31
N LYS A 490 5.14 -17.51 25.14
CA LYS A 490 4.26 -18.63 24.75
C LYS A 490 4.98 -19.96 24.63
N ASP A 491 6.26 -20.01 24.97
CA ASP A 491 7.11 -21.22 24.88
C ASP A 491 7.09 -21.85 23.47
N VAL A 492 7.27 -21.01 22.44
CA VAL A 492 7.33 -21.41 21.03
C VAL A 492 8.80 -21.45 20.59
N PRO A 493 9.29 -22.58 20.02
CA PRO A 493 10.64 -22.65 19.47
C PRO A 493 10.88 -21.60 18.38
N LEU A 494 12.07 -20.99 18.44
CA LEU A 494 12.47 -19.89 17.58
C LEU A 494 13.83 -20.18 16.94
N ILE A 495 13.99 -19.83 15.67
CA ILE A 495 15.27 -19.78 14.96
C ILE A 495 15.67 -18.33 14.69
N GLU A 496 16.82 -17.92 15.22
CA GLU A 496 17.45 -16.63 14.91
C GLU A 496 18.20 -16.75 13.57
N ALA A 497 17.52 -16.41 12.45
CA ALA A 497 18.10 -16.62 11.12
C ALA A 497 19.42 -15.84 10.92
N GLU A 498 19.60 -14.70 11.59
CA GLU A 498 20.85 -13.94 11.51
C GLU A 498 22.01 -14.73 12.16
N ASP A 499 21.77 -15.40 13.29
CA ASP A 499 22.78 -16.18 14.01
C ASP A 499 23.13 -17.48 13.29
N VAL A 500 22.19 -18.04 12.52
CA VAL A 500 22.45 -19.18 11.64
C VAL A 500 23.39 -18.80 10.49
N LEU A 501 23.18 -17.63 9.88
CA LEU A 501 23.89 -17.25 8.65
C LEU A 501 25.24 -16.56 8.93
N ARG A 502 25.31 -15.76 9.99
CA ARG A 502 26.47 -14.90 10.30
C ARG A 502 27.81 -15.65 10.47
N PRO A 503 27.86 -16.85 11.08
CA PRO A 503 29.11 -17.62 11.18
C PRO A 503 29.68 -18.05 9.83
N HIS A 504 28.86 -18.03 8.77
CA HIS A 504 29.24 -18.43 7.42
C HIS A 504 29.64 -17.26 6.53
N THR A 505 29.74 -16.05 7.08
CA THR A 505 30.23 -14.88 6.34
C THR A 505 31.68 -14.54 6.73
N PRO A 506 32.48 -13.93 5.83
CA PRO A 506 33.91 -13.68 6.09
C PRO A 506 34.18 -12.80 7.32
N HIS A 507 33.25 -11.90 7.66
CA HIS A 507 33.46 -10.84 8.64
C HIS A 507 32.36 -10.77 9.71
N GLY A 508 31.46 -11.76 9.75
CA GLY A 508 30.28 -11.72 10.62
C GLY A 508 29.29 -10.61 10.28
N ILE A 509 29.30 -10.13 9.03
CA ILE A 509 28.35 -9.19 8.44
C ILE A 509 27.54 -9.95 7.38
N LEU A 510 26.23 -9.76 7.33
CA LEU A 510 25.38 -10.42 6.34
C LEU A 510 25.47 -9.67 5.01
N ASP A 511 26.13 -10.29 4.03
CA ASP A 511 26.51 -9.69 2.76
C ASP A 511 26.02 -10.53 1.57
N GLU A 512 26.58 -10.29 0.38
CA GLU A 512 26.23 -10.99 -0.85
C GLU A 512 26.54 -12.50 -0.85
N SER A 513 27.33 -13.00 0.11
CA SER A 513 27.55 -14.43 0.27
C SER A 513 26.28 -15.16 0.74
N MET A 514 25.42 -14.45 1.48
CA MET A 514 24.20 -15.01 2.06
C MET A 514 22.93 -14.48 1.42
N PHE A 515 22.95 -13.29 0.80
CA PHE A 515 21.76 -12.68 0.20
C PHE A 515 22.01 -12.16 -1.22
N HIS A 516 21.04 -12.41 -2.12
CA HIS A 516 21.03 -11.83 -3.46
C HIS A 516 20.66 -10.35 -3.49
N ASP A 517 19.76 -9.97 -2.60
CA ASP A 517 19.21 -8.62 -2.50
C ASP A 517 18.93 -8.27 -1.03
N ASN A 518 17.96 -7.38 -0.77
CA ASN A 518 17.61 -6.97 0.58
C ASN A 518 17.23 -8.12 1.53
N VAL A 519 16.59 -9.20 1.04
CA VAL A 519 15.95 -10.21 1.91
C VAL A 519 16.00 -11.65 1.39
N HIS A 520 16.38 -11.88 0.14
CA HIS A 520 16.34 -13.22 -0.46
C HIS A 520 17.68 -13.93 -0.33
N PRO A 521 17.76 -15.05 0.42
CA PRO A 521 18.99 -15.80 0.58
C PRO A 521 19.54 -16.41 -0.71
N THR A 522 20.85 -16.64 -0.73
CA THR A 522 21.51 -17.50 -1.75
C THR A 522 21.14 -18.97 -1.55
N LEU A 523 21.54 -19.85 -2.47
CA LEU A 523 21.40 -21.31 -2.27
C LEU A 523 22.01 -21.75 -0.94
N THR A 524 23.19 -21.23 -0.61
CA THR A 524 23.86 -21.48 0.67
C THR A 524 23.02 -20.99 1.86
N GLY A 525 22.51 -19.76 1.80
CA GLY A 525 21.68 -19.22 2.87
C GLY A 525 20.39 -20.02 3.09
N PHE A 526 19.70 -20.41 2.01
CA PHE A 526 18.52 -21.27 2.11
C PHE A 526 18.84 -22.65 2.66
N HIS A 527 19.98 -23.23 2.28
CA HIS A 527 20.43 -24.52 2.78
C HIS A 527 20.66 -24.50 4.29
N LEU A 528 21.38 -23.50 4.78
CA LEU A 528 21.67 -23.35 6.21
C LEU A 528 20.38 -23.18 7.02
N LEU A 529 19.46 -22.32 6.58
CA LEU A 529 18.19 -22.09 7.27
C LEU A 529 17.27 -23.32 7.26
N GLY A 530 17.19 -24.04 6.14
CA GLY A 530 16.38 -25.26 6.05
C GLY A 530 16.96 -26.41 6.86
N ARG A 531 18.29 -26.52 6.94
CA ARG A 531 18.97 -27.46 7.82
C ARG A 531 18.72 -27.13 9.30
N GLU A 532 18.81 -25.86 9.69
CA GLU A 532 18.52 -25.46 11.07
C GLU A 532 17.06 -25.80 11.45
N ALA A 533 16.10 -25.56 10.54
CA ALA A 533 14.72 -25.99 10.75
C ALA A 533 14.62 -27.50 11.00
N PHE A 534 15.35 -28.32 10.24
CA PHE A 534 15.38 -29.76 10.46
C PHE A 534 15.97 -30.10 11.84
N ASP A 535 17.12 -29.52 12.19
CA ASP A 535 17.82 -29.78 13.44
C ASP A 535 16.91 -29.44 14.65
N VAL A 536 16.19 -28.30 14.60
CA VAL A 536 15.21 -27.94 15.63
C VAL A 536 14.02 -28.89 15.66
N VAL A 537 13.46 -29.26 14.51
CA VAL A 537 12.32 -30.20 14.44
C VAL A 537 12.70 -31.58 15.01
N GLU A 538 13.91 -32.06 14.73
CA GLU A 538 14.45 -33.30 15.27
C GLU A 538 14.63 -33.21 16.80
N GLN A 539 15.24 -32.12 17.30
CA GLN A 539 15.44 -31.90 18.74
C GLN A 539 14.13 -31.85 19.54
N GLN A 540 13.06 -31.33 18.94
CA GLN A 540 11.74 -31.25 19.58
C GLN A 540 10.99 -32.59 19.61
N GLY A 541 11.46 -33.62 18.89
CA GLY A 541 10.83 -34.95 18.84
C GLY A 541 9.42 -34.95 18.21
N TRP A 542 9.08 -33.92 17.41
CA TRP A 542 7.73 -33.80 16.86
C TRP A 542 7.38 -34.90 15.86
N LEU A 543 8.37 -35.45 15.16
CA LEU A 543 8.22 -36.44 14.11
C LEU A 543 7.77 -37.81 14.64
N ASP A 544 8.13 -38.16 15.87
CA ASP A 544 7.98 -39.51 16.45
C ASP A 544 6.52 -39.99 16.54
N LYS A 545 5.56 -39.07 16.41
CA LYS A 545 4.12 -39.39 16.43
C LYS A 545 3.66 -40.17 15.20
N LYS A 546 4.27 -39.93 14.04
CA LYS A 546 3.84 -40.50 12.74
C LYS A 546 4.99 -41.04 11.90
N CYS A 547 6.23 -40.76 12.29
CA CYS A 547 7.42 -41.15 11.57
C CYS A 547 8.39 -41.85 12.52
N GLN A 548 9.23 -42.71 11.95
CA GLN A 548 10.35 -43.35 12.64
C GLN A 548 11.64 -42.91 11.95
N ARG A 549 12.70 -42.73 12.75
CA ARG A 549 14.04 -42.46 12.19
C ARG A 549 14.50 -43.69 11.42
N ARG A 550 15.00 -43.49 10.19
CA ARG A 550 15.52 -44.57 9.35
C ARG A 550 16.72 -45.22 10.04
N SER A 551 16.89 -46.52 9.85
CA SER A 551 18.02 -47.27 10.41
C SER A 551 19.38 -46.80 9.90
N ASN A 552 19.45 -46.39 8.62
CA ASN A 552 20.65 -45.84 7.98
C ASN A 552 20.29 -44.50 7.31
N PRO A 553 20.22 -43.39 8.07
CA PRO A 553 19.83 -42.10 7.53
C PRO A 553 20.97 -41.49 6.69
N LEU A 554 20.64 -40.93 5.52
CA LEU A 554 21.59 -40.21 4.67
C LEU A 554 21.68 -38.73 5.09
N LEU A 555 22.07 -38.50 6.34
CA LEU A 555 22.11 -37.18 6.97
C LEU A 555 23.53 -36.76 7.37
N PRO A 556 23.82 -35.43 7.40
CA PRO A 556 22.99 -34.37 6.82
C PRO A 556 23.06 -34.41 5.29
N VAL A 557 21.94 -34.14 4.61
CA VAL A 557 21.99 -33.88 3.16
C VAL A 557 22.79 -32.60 2.97
N THR A 558 23.88 -32.67 2.21
CA THR A 558 24.79 -31.54 1.96
C THR A 558 24.19 -30.52 0.99
N LEU A 559 24.81 -29.34 0.89
CA LEU A 559 24.41 -28.32 -0.09
C LEU A 559 24.46 -28.87 -1.51
N GLU A 560 25.56 -29.53 -1.89
CA GLU A 560 25.74 -30.10 -3.23
C GLU A 560 24.67 -31.17 -3.55
N GLU A 561 24.45 -32.11 -2.64
CA GLU A 561 23.42 -33.13 -2.80
C GLU A 561 22.02 -32.52 -2.92
N SER A 562 21.71 -31.50 -2.12
CA SER A 562 20.40 -30.83 -2.19
C SER A 562 20.19 -30.05 -3.49
N ILE A 563 21.25 -29.46 -4.06
CA ILE A 563 21.22 -28.80 -5.38
C ILE A 563 20.97 -29.82 -6.49
N ILE A 564 21.61 -30.99 -6.40
CA ILE A 564 21.41 -32.11 -7.34
C ILE A 564 19.98 -32.64 -7.24
N GLN A 565 19.49 -32.91 -6.02
CA GLN A 565 18.12 -33.37 -5.78
C GLN A 565 17.05 -32.37 -6.25
N ALA A 566 17.36 -31.07 -6.18
CA ALA A 566 16.51 -29.99 -6.69
C ALA A 566 16.61 -29.78 -8.21
N MET A 567 17.50 -30.50 -8.90
CA MET A 567 17.76 -30.36 -10.33
C MET A 567 18.08 -28.90 -10.72
N ILE A 568 18.98 -28.27 -9.97
CA ILE A 568 19.40 -26.88 -10.20
C ILE A 568 20.59 -26.85 -11.16
N ASP A 569 20.29 -26.81 -12.45
CA ASP A 569 21.26 -26.66 -13.54
C ASP A 569 21.70 -25.19 -13.74
N ASN A 570 22.69 -24.99 -14.61
CA ASN A 570 23.22 -23.65 -14.92
C ASN A 570 22.19 -22.71 -15.55
N GLU A 571 21.25 -23.22 -16.35
CA GLU A 571 20.20 -22.40 -16.96
C GLU A 571 19.18 -21.93 -15.92
N PHE A 572 18.81 -22.78 -14.96
CA PHE A 572 17.96 -22.42 -13.84
C PHE A 572 18.65 -21.37 -12.95
N LYS A 573 19.94 -21.56 -12.64
CA LYS A 573 20.72 -20.56 -11.91
C LYS A 573 20.75 -19.22 -12.67
N ALA A 574 21.03 -19.23 -13.98
CA ALA A 574 21.06 -18.02 -14.80
C ALA A 574 19.74 -17.25 -14.75
N ARG A 575 18.60 -17.93 -14.92
CA ARG A 575 17.27 -17.30 -14.81
C ARG A 575 17.00 -16.71 -13.43
N CYS A 576 17.44 -17.37 -12.37
CA CYS A 576 17.31 -16.83 -11.01
C CYS A 576 18.08 -15.52 -10.84
N LEU A 577 19.30 -15.44 -11.37
CA LEU A 577 20.11 -14.21 -11.34
C LEU A 577 19.46 -13.08 -12.16
N GLU A 578 18.87 -13.38 -13.32
CA GLU A 578 18.13 -12.39 -14.11
C GLU A 578 16.88 -11.86 -13.38
N ILE A 579 16.17 -12.72 -12.66
CA ILE A 579 15.04 -12.31 -11.81
C ILE A 579 15.54 -11.35 -10.72
N THR A 580 16.62 -11.69 -10.05
CA THR A 580 17.26 -10.83 -9.04
C THR A 580 17.68 -9.49 -9.66
N ALA A 581 18.33 -9.49 -10.83
CA ALA A 581 18.75 -8.28 -11.53
C ALA A 581 17.56 -7.36 -11.84
N ASN A 582 16.46 -7.93 -12.34
CA ASN A 582 15.23 -7.19 -12.60
C ASN A 582 14.58 -6.65 -11.31
N GLY A 583 14.64 -7.39 -10.21
CA GLY A 583 14.23 -6.93 -8.89
C GLY A 583 15.03 -5.70 -8.43
N LEU A 584 16.36 -5.75 -8.54
CA LEU A 584 17.25 -4.62 -8.20
C LEU A 584 16.96 -3.38 -9.06
N ARG A 585 16.79 -3.55 -10.38
CA ARG A 585 16.38 -2.46 -11.30
C ARG A 585 15.04 -1.86 -10.89
N TYR A 586 14.06 -2.69 -10.55
CA TYR A 586 12.77 -2.19 -10.09
C TYR A 586 12.89 -1.39 -8.80
N MET A 587 13.78 -1.79 -7.90
CA MET A 587 14.00 -1.10 -6.62
C MET A 587 14.77 0.22 -6.77
N THR A 588 15.35 0.57 -7.92
CA THR A 588 16.01 1.88 -8.12
C THR A 588 15.05 3.05 -7.98
N ARG A 589 13.77 2.88 -8.33
CA ARG A 589 12.72 3.90 -8.12
C ARG A 589 12.56 4.31 -6.65
N TRP A 590 12.97 3.43 -5.74
CA TRP A 590 12.97 3.67 -4.30
C TRP A 590 14.31 4.20 -3.80
N ARG A 591 15.19 4.71 -4.67
CA ARG A 591 16.50 5.18 -4.28
C ARG A 591 16.90 6.46 -4.99
N PHE A 592 17.59 7.37 -4.29
CA PHE A 592 18.05 8.63 -4.87
C PHE A 592 19.36 8.48 -5.65
N GLU A 593 20.21 7.54 -5.24
CA GLU A 593 21.43 7.11 -5.93
C GLU A 593 21.21 5.68 -6.43
N GLU A 594 20.86 5.53 -7.70
CA GLU A 594 20.54 4.22 -8.29
C GLU A 594 21.77 3.38 -8.66
N GLU A 595 22.95 3.99 -8.75
CA GLU A 595 24.13 3.38 -9.35
C GLU A 595 24.55 2.06 -8.70
N GLN A 596 24.48 1.94 -7.35
CA GLN A 596 24.88 0.71 -6.67
C GLN A 596 23.99 -0.47 -7.09
N ARG A 597 22.67 -0.27 -7.09
CA ARG A 597 21.69 -1.30 -7.47
C ARG A 597 21.77 -1.65 -8.94
N MET A 598 22.02 -0.66 -9.80
CA MET A 598 22.23 -0.87 -11.24
C MET A 598 23.49 -1.68 -11.52
N ARG A 599 24.61 -1.37 -10.86
CA ARG A 599 25.85 -2.15 -10.97
C ARG A 599 25.65 -3.59 -10.51
N GLN A 600 25.01 -3.81 -9.37
CA GLN A 600 24.69 -5.16 -8.88
C GLN A 600 23.79 -5.93 -9.88
N ALA A 601 22.80 -5.27 -10.48
CA ALA A 601 21.97 -5.89 -11.50
C ALA A 601 22.76 -6.27 -12.76
N GLU A 602 23.69 -5.43 -13.20
CA GLU A 602 24.59 -5.72 -14.33
C GLU A 602 25.54 -6.89 -14.02
N GLU A 603 26.06 -6.97 -12.80
CA GLU A 603 26.89 -8.09 -12.35
C GLU A 603 26.12 -9.40 -12.39
N PHE A 604 24.86 -9.42 -11.94
CA PHE A 604 24.02 -10.60 -12.04
C PHE A 604 23.70 -11.02 -13.47
N ASP A 605 23.45 -10.07 -14.38
CA ASP A 605 23.28 -10.38 -15.81
C ASP A 605 24.57 -10.97 -16.41
N GLN A 606 25.74 -10.45 -16.03
CA GLN A 606 27.02 -10.98 -16.48
C GLN A 606 27.24 -12.42 -15.97
N GLN A 607 26.95 -12.69 -14.70
CA GLN A 607 27.03 -14.03 -14.13
C GLN A 607 26.04 -15.00 -14.79
N ALA A 608 24.81 -14.56 -15.08
CA ALA A 608 23.82 -15.35 -15.81
C ALA A 608 24.33 -15.74 -17.20
N ASN A 609 24.91 -14.79 -17.93
CA ASN A 609 25.52 -15.03 -19.24
C ASN A 609 26.71 -16.01 -19.18
N GLN A 610 27.55 -15.91 -18.14
CA GLN A 610 28.65 -16.85 -17.92
C GLN A 610 28.15 -18.28 -17.68
N LEU A 611 27.12 -18.45 -16.86
CA LEU A 611 26.51 -19.75 -16.58
C LEU A 611 25.95 -20.41 -17.84
N ARG A 612 25.28 -19.64 -18.70
CA ARG A 612 24.78 -20.14 -19.99
C ARG A 612 25.89 -20.58 -20.93
N ARG A 613 26.97 -19.79 -21.02
CA ARG A 613 28.15 -20.16 -21.83
C ARG A 613 28.80 -21.43 -21.32
N ALA A 614 28.96 -21.58 -20.01
CA ALA A 614 29.50 -22.79 -19.41
C ALA A 614 28.61 -24.02 -19.69
N GLY A 615 27.28 -23.88 -19.58
CA GLY A 615 26.33 -24.94 -19.92
C GLY A 615 26.43 -25.39 -21.38
N ASN A 616 26.51 -24.44 -22.32
CA ASN A 616 26.65 -24.75 -23.75
C ASN A 616 28.01 -25.40 -24.08
N ALA A 617 29.08 -25.02 -23.39
CA ALA A 617 30.40 -25.62 -23.57
C ALA A 617 30.42 -27.08 -23.08
N SER A 618 29.76 -27.39 -21.96
CA SER A 618 29.63 -28.77 -21.47
C SER A 618 28.81 -29.65 -22.43
N GLN A 619 27.74 -29.12 -23.03
CA GLN A 619 26.92 -29.84 -24.03
C GLN A 619 27.60 -30.03 -25.39
N ALA A 620 28.63 -29.24 -25.72
CA ALA A 620 29.39 -29.38 -26.96
C ALA A 620 30.55 -30.38 -26.86
N VAL A 621 30.87 -30.84 -25.65
CA VAL A 621 31.95 -31.80 -25.35
C VAL A 621 31.39 -33.22 -25.13
N GLU A 622 30.10 -33.33 -24.78
CA GLU A 622 29.31 -34.58 -24.82
C GLU A 622 28.81 -34.87 -26.24
#